data_AF-A0A956JE88-F1
#
_entry.id   AF-A0A956JE88-F1
#
_cell.length_a   1.000
_cell.length_b   1.000
_cell.length_c   1.000
_cell.angle_alpha   90.00
_cell.angle_beta   90.00
_cell.angle_gamma   90.00
#
_symmetry.space_group_name_H-M   'P 1'
#
loop_
_entity.id
_entity.type
_entity.pdbx_description
1 polymer ?
#
loop_
_entity_poly.entity_id
_entity_poly.type
_entity_poly.pdbx_seq_one_letter_code
_entity_poly.pdbx_strand_id
1 'polypeptide(L)'
;MTTPRRKRPQAVARTSQGPKGAPDGLAEPRWARVQRVQLIRREVREALSPGAVEVLFEHAELMVEGAEELGGRRAEDRRFFATVMATIDLVRCASCFREPADEATARRVVELMEVDPRVRERLCSLAGQEVARLALVDAESLALAVEIGMRSEGTAVLLDVDVVATLATRRR
;
A
#
# COMPACT_ATOMS: atom_id res chain seq x y z
N MET A 1 10.08 59.39 2.33
CA MET A 1 9.12 58.94 3.36
C MET A 1 9.70 57.71 4.01
N THR A 2 10.14 57.86 5.26
CA THR A 2 11.07 56.97 5.96
C THR A 2 10.31 56.28 7.09
N THR A 3 10.17 54.97 7.04
CA THR A 3 9.59 54.16 8.12
C THR A 3 10.72 53.47 8.88
N PRO A 4 10.89 53.67 10.21
CA PRO A 4 11.97 53.05 10.96
C PRO A 4 11.52 51.89 11.86
N ARG A 5 12.53 51.07 12.22
CA ARG A 5 12.69 50.20 13.41
C ARG A 5 11.89 48.90 13.51
N ARG A 6 12.64 47.81 13.75
CA ARG A 6 12.72 47.19 15.10
C ARG A 6 14.07 46.50 15.34
N LYS A 7 14.77 46.96 16.38
CA LYS A 7 16.03 46.43 16.90
C LYS A 7 15.75 45.23 17.82
N ARG A 8 16.57 44.18 17.71
CA ARG A 8 16.62 43.04 18.65
C ARG A 8 17.13 43.49 20.02
N PRO A 9 16.57 43.04 21.15
CA PRO A 9 17.13 43.32 22.47
C PRO A 9 18.37 42.45 22.76
N GLN A 10 19.42 43.10 23.25
CA GLN A 10 20.65 42.51 23.77
C GLN A 10 20.40 41.89 25.14
N ALA A 11 20.97 40.71 25.37
CA ALA A 11 20.93 40.01 26.65
C ALA A 11 21.85 40.71 27.67
N VAL A 12 21.30 40.91 28.87
CA VAL A 12 21.96 41.55 30.01
C VAL A 12 22.90 40.54 30.68
N ALA A 13 24.19 40.86 30.75
CA ALA A 13 25.14 40.15 31.58
C ALA A 13 24.88 40.48 33.06
N ARG A 14 24.64 39.44 33.87
CA ARG A 14 24.68 39.54 35.33
C ARG A 14 25.91 38.79 35.85
N THR A 15 26.77 39.56 36.50
CA THR A 15 27.87 39.13 37.36
C THR A 15 27.33 38.41 38.60
N SER A 16 27.95 37.30 38.97
CA SER A 16 27.88 36.75 40.32
C SER A 16 29.26 36.23 40.72
N GLN A 17 30.00 37.06 41.46
CA GLN A 17 31.11 36.62 42.31
C GLN A 17 30.53 35.93 43.55
N GLY A 18 31.01 34.73 43.86
CA GLY A 18 30.79 33.97 45.09
C GLY A 18 32.06 33.20 45.46
N PRO A 19 32.26 32.82 46.74
CA PRO A 19 33.54 32.92 47.42
C PRO A 19 34.52 31.76 47.21
N LYS A 20 35.80 32.10 47.37
CA LYS A 20 36.98 31.22 47.37
C LYS A 20 37.10 30.50 48.72
N GLY A 21 37.01 29.17 48.73
CA GLY A 21 37.54 28.33 49.81
C GLY A 21 36.68 27.12 50.23
N ALA A 22 37.05 25.93 49.75
CA ALA A 22 36.97 24.67 50.50
C ALA A 22 37.97 23.66 49.88
N PRO A 23 38.71 22.88 50.69
CA PRO A 23 39.79 22.01 50.21
C PRO A 23 39.31 20.61 49.78
N ASP A 24 40.17 20.05 48.94
CA ASP A 24 40.38 18.68 48.46
C ASP A 24 39.55 17.51 49.05
N GLY A 25 39.15 16.61 48.14
CA GLY A 25 39.08 15.19 48.45
C GLY A 25 37.70 14.54 48.62
N LEU A 26 36.85 14.54 47.59
CA LEU A 26 36.04 13.38 47.22
C LEU A 26 35.82 13.45 45.69
N ALA A 27 36.37 12.48 44.94
CA ALA A 27 36.04 12.34 43.53
C ALA A 27 34.51 12.26 43.41
N GLU A 28 33.89 13.18 42.66
CA GLU A 28 32.45 13.14 42.42
C GLU A 28 32.10 11.70 42.00
N PRO A 29 31.12 11.06 42.65
CA PRO A 29 30.72 9.74 42.23
C PRO A 29 30.35 9.86 40.77
N ARG A 30 31.07 9.14 39.90
CA ARG A 30 30.79 9.04 38.46
C ARG A 30 29.49 8.24 38.34
N TRP A 31 28.37 8.81 38.77
CA TRP A 31 27.06 8.31 38.43
C TRP A 31 27.04 8.23 36.91
N ALA A 32 26.96 7.00 36.40
CA ALA A 32 26.89 6.76 34.97
C ALA A 32 25.84 7.71 34.40
N ARG A 33 26.23 8.57 33.44
CA ARG A 33 25.29 9.50 32.80
C ARG A 33 24.14 8.66 32.26
N VAL A 34 22.97 8.75 32.90
CA VAL A 34 21.78 8.04 32.47
C VAL A 34 21.42 8.61 31.09
N GLN A 35 21.69 7.84 30.04
CA GLN A 35 21.21 8.17 28.70
C GLN A 35 19.69 7.97 28.69
N ARG A 36 18.96 9.09 28.80
CA ARG A 36 17.52 9.11 28.53
C ARG A 36 17.33 8.94 27.03
N VAL A 37 17.05 7.71 26.60
CA VAL A 37 16.68 7.39 25.22
C VAL A 37 15.17 7.45 25.06
N GLN A 38 14.71 7.73 23.83
CA GLN A 38 13.29 7.71 23.52
C GLN A 38 12.77 6.26 23.59
N LEU A 39 12.00 5.95 24.62
CA LEU A 39 11.42 4.61 24.82
C LEU A 39 10.36 4.28 23.77
N ILE A 40 9.62 5.29 23.31
CA ILE A 40 8.46 5.11 22.43
C ILE A 40 8.71 5.87 21.13
N ARG A 41 8.83 5.11 20.03
CA ARG A 41 8.86 5.66 18.66
C ARG A 41 7.46 5.59 18.06
N ARG A 42 7.01 6.70 17.48
CA ARG A 42 5.76 6.74 16.70
C ARG A 42 6.03 6.15 15.32
N GLU A 43 5.25 5.15 14.94
CA GLU A 43 5.17 4.60 13.58
C GLU A 43 3.96 5.22 12.88
N VAL A 44 4.12 5.63 11.63
CA VAL A 44 3.01 6.03 10.76
C VAL A 44 2.82 4.90 9.77
N ARG A 45 1.64 4.29 9.79
CA ARG A 45 1.22 3.28 8.81
C ARG A 45 0.20 3.91 7.89
N GLU A 46 0.40 3.72 6.60
CA GLU A 46 -0.52 4.12 5.56
C GLU A 46 -1.16 2.86 4.98
N ALA A 47 -2.46 2.93 4.73
CA ALA A 47 -3.24 1.85 4.15
C ALA A 47 -4.44 2.45 3.43
N LEU A 48 -4.94 1.75 2.42
CA LEU A 48 -6.21 2.11 1.79
C LEU A 48 -7.35 1.89 2.79
N SER A 49 -8.25 2.85 2.91
CA SER A 49 -9.47 2.62 3.68
C SER A 49 -10.37 1.61 2.93
N PRO A 50 -11.23 0.84 3.62
CA PRO A 50 -12.17 -0.06 2.95
C PRO A 50 -12.99 0.64 1.84
N GLY A 51 -13.55 1.82 2.15
CA GLY A 51 -14.32 2.60 1.17
C GLY A 51 -13.48 3.11 0.01
N ALA A 52 -12.18 3.40 0.21
CA ALA A 52 -11.31 3.79 -0.89
C ALA A 52 -11.12 2.64 -1.89
N VAL A 53 -10.93 1.41 -1.40
CA VAL A 53 -10.83 0.23 -2.27
C VAL A 53 -12.13 0.05 -3.07
N GLU A 54 -13.29 0.18 -2.43
CA GLU A 54 -14.59 0.06 -3.11
C GLU A 54 -14.74 1.09 -4.22
N VAL A 55 -14.50 2.37 -3.93
CA VAL A 55 -14.62 3.47 -4.90
C VAL A 55 -13.64 3.30 -6.07
N LEU A 56 -12.40 2.88 -5.80
CA LEU A 56 -11.40 2.62 -6.83
C LEU A 56 -11.90 1.57 -7.83
N PHE A 57 -12.46 0.46 -7.33
CA PHE A 57 -12.99 -0.59 -8.21
C PHE A 57 -14.35 -0.24 -8.84
N GLU A 58 -15.15 0.64 -8.25
CA GLU A 58 -16.39 1.15 -8.86
C GLU A 58 -16.09 2.00 -10.10
N HIS A 59 -14.98 2.75 -10.10
CA HIS A 59 -14.56 3.59 -11.21
C HIS A 59 -13.56 2.91 -12.15
N ALA A 60 -13.27 1.62 -11.92
CA ALA A 60 -12.35 0.87 -12.76
C ALA A 60 -13.00 0.53 -14.11
N GLU A 61 -12.30 0.82 -15.20
CA GLU A 61 -12.58 0.22 -16.50
C GLU A 61 -12.08 -1.23 -16.47
N LEU A 62 -13.01 -2.17 -16.34
CA LEU A 62 -12.72 -3.59 -16.19
C LEU A 62 -12.90 -4.33 -17.52
N MET A 63 -11.89 -5.11 -17.89
CA MET A 63 -11.94 -6.07 -18.98
C MET A 63 -11.58 -7.46 -18.44
N VAL A 64 -12.37 -8.46 -18.80
CA VAL A 64 -12.17 -9.84 -18.40
C VAL A 64 -12.25 -10.70 -19.65
N GLU A 65 -11.19 -11.43 -19.92
CA GLU A 65 -11.10 -12.37 -21.04
C GLU A 65 -10.75 -13.75 -20.51
N GLY A 66 -11.24 -14.80 -21.18
CA GLY A 66 -10.84 -16.15 -20.82
C GLY A 66 -11.05 -17.15 -21.94
N ALA A 67 -10.33 -18.26 -21.84
CA ALA A 67 -10.31 -19.32 -22.84
C ALA A 67 -10.06 -20.69 -22.21
N GLU A 68 -10.43 -21.74 -22.93
CA GLU A 68 -10.05 -23.12 -22.62
C GLU A 68 -8.86 -23.53 -23.50
N GLU A 69 -7.90 -24.25 -22.93
CA GLU A 69 -6.81 -24.85 -23.68
C GLU A 69 -7.33 -25.99 -24.57
N LEU A 70 -7.17 -25.83 -25.89
CA LEU A 70 -7.47 -26.89 -26.85
C LEU A 70 -6.34 -27.93 -26.85
N GLY A 71 -6.58 -29.11 -26.30
CA GLY A 71 -5.61 -30.22 -26.39
C GLY A 71 -5.61 -31.28 -25.29
N GLY A 72 -6.43 -31.15 -24.25
CA GLY A 72 -6.55 -32.16 -23.20
C GLY A 72 -7.12 -33.48 -23.74
N ARG A 73 -6.39 -34.60 -23.57
CA ARG A 73 -6.88 -35.93 -23.96
C ARG A 73 -7.93 -36.48 -22.98
N ARG A 74 -7.98 -35.95 -21.76
CA ARG A 74 -8.93 -36.33 -20.70
C ARG A 74 -9.52 -35.08 -20.05
N ALA A 75 -10.72 -35.23 -19.47
CA ALA A 75 -11.43 -34.14 -18.80
C ALA A 75 -10.63 -33.51 -17.64
N GLU A 76 -9.79 -34.32 -16.98
CA GLU A 76 -8.90 -33.94 -15.88
C GLU A 76 -7.65 -33.14 -16.32
N ASP A 77 -7.32 -33.15 -17.62
CA ASP A 77 -6.20 -32.38 -18.20
C ASP A 77 -6.66 -31.03 -18.76
N ARG A 78 -7.95 -30.68 -18.61
CA ARG A 78 -8.49 -29.40 -19.10
C ARG A 78 -7.93 -28.25 -18.29
N ARG A 79 -7.38 -27.28 -19.00
CA ARG A 79 -6.86 -26.02 -18.45
C ARG A 79 -7.69 -24.87 -18.98
N PHE A 80 -7.96 -23.93 -18.09
CA PHE A 80 -8.69 -22.71 -18.39
C PHE A 80 -7.80 -21.53 -18.02
N PHE A 81 -7.85 -20.50 -18.84
CA PHE A 81 -7.11 -19.26 -18.62
C PHE A 81 -8.10 -18.12 -18.53
N ALA A 82 -7.79 -17.16 -17.67
CA ALA A 82 -8.43 -15.85 -17.74
C ALA A 82 -7.42 -14.75 -17.45
N THR A 83 -7.64 -13.61 -18.09
CA THR A 83 -6.91 -12.38 -17.83
C THR A 83 -7.93 -11.33 -17.38
N VAL A 84 -7.65 -10.66 -16.26
CA VAL A 84 -8.42 -9.52 -15.77
C VAL A 84 -7.54 -8.29 -15.85
N MET A 85 -7.97 -7.32 -16.66
CA MET A 85 -7.35 -6.02 -16.75
C MET A 85 -8.27 -4.98 -16.14
N ALA A 86 -7.76 -4.16 -15.24
CA ALA A 86 -8.48 -3.03 -14.69
C ALA A 86 -7.66 -1.75 -14.79
N THR A 87 -8.26 -0.71 -15.36
CA THR A 87 -7.66 0.63 -15.44
C THR A 87 -8.45 1.58 -14.55
N ILE A 88 -7.76 2.25 -13.63
CA ILE A 88 -8.36 3.26 -12.76
C ILE A 88 -7.66 4.59 -13.04
N ASP A 89 -8.36 5.54 -13.65
CA ASP A 89 -7.85 6.89 -13.86
C ASP A 89 -8.21 7.78 -12.67
N LEU A 90 -7.21 8.16 -11.87
CA LEU A 90 -7.42 8.96 -10.66
C LEU A 90 -8.08 10.32 -10.95
N VAL A 91 -7.90 10.87 -12.15
CA VAL A 91 -8.52 12.14 -12.55
C VAL A 91 -10.04 11.99 -12.62
N ARG A 92 -10.54 10.85 -13.10
CA ARG A 92 -11.97 10.59 -13.23
C ARG A 92 -12.67 10.42 -11.89
N CYS A 93 -11.95 9.97 -10.87
CA CYS A 93 -12.45 9.82 -9.50
C CYS A 93 -11.92 10.92 -8.55
N ALA A 94 -11.36 12.01 -9.06
CA ALA A 94 -10.77 13.07 -8.24
C ALA A 94 -11.77 13.72 -7.27
N SER A 95 -13.07 13.71 -7.58
CA SER A 95 -14.12 14.20 -6.68
C SER A 95 -14.40 13.29 -5.49
N CYS A 96 -13.94 12.04 -5.53
CA CYS A 96 -14.19 11.03 -4.50
C CYS A 96 -13.08 10.98 -3.44
N PHE A 97 -11.90 11.51 -3.76
CA PHE A 97 -10.71 11.45 -2.91
C PHE A 97 -10.26 12.84 -2.47
N ARG A 98 -9.52 12.92 -1.36
CA ARG A 98 -8.97 14.20 -0.87
C ARG A 98 -7.59 14.46 -1.42
N GLU A 99 -6.90 13.38 -1.77
CA GLU A 99 -5.57 13.36 -2.36
C GLU A 99 -5.61 13.95 -3.78
N PRO A 100 -4.55 14.64 -4.22
CA PRO A 100 -4.47 15.10 -5.60
C PRO A 100 -4.43 13.91 -6.57
N ALA A 101 -5.16 14.04 -7.68
CA ALA A 101 -5.12 13.07 -8.77
C ALA A 101 -3.87 13.31 -9.65
N ASP A 102 -2.71 12.99 -9.12
CA ASP A 102 -1.42 13.14 -9.78
C ASP A 102 -0.63 11.81 -9.82
N GLU A 103 0.50 11.82 -10.53
CA GLU A 103 1.36 10.66 -10.72
C GLU A 103 2.02 10.17 -9.42
N ALA A 104 2.24 11.05 -8.45
CA ALA A 104 2.79 10.64 -7.15
C ALA A 104 1.74 9.87 -6.35
N THR A 105 0.49 10.34 -6.34
CA THR A 105 -0.63 9.63 -5.74
C THR A 105 -0.89 8.30 -6.44
N ALA A 106 -0.87 8.26 -7.79
CA ALA A 106 -1.07 7.00 -8.53
C ALA A 106 -0.05 5.93 -8.16
N ARG A 107 1.24 6.29 -8.11
CA ARG A 107 2.30 5.38 -7.65
C ARG A 107 2.06 4.92 -6.21
N ARG A 108 1.67 5.85 -5.32
CA ARG A 108 1.41 5.51 -3.93
C ARG A 108 0.22 4.57 -3.78
N VAL A 109 -0.83 4.76 -4.57
CA VAL A 109 -1.99 3.86 -4.59
C VAL A 109 -1.56 2.46 -5.01
N VAL A 110 -0.75 2.30 -6.06
CA VAL A 110 -0.21 0.99 -6.47
C VAL A 110 0.52 0.31 -5.31
N GLU A 111 1.48 0.99 -4.67
CA GLU A 111 2.24 0.44 -3.55
C GLU A 111 1.33 -0.03 -2.40
N LEU A 112 0.25 0.71 -2.12
CA LEU A 112 -0.72 0.33 -1.09
C LEU A 112 -1.61 -0.83 -1.54
N MET A 113 -1.98 -0.90 -2.82
CA MET A 113 -2.79 -1.98 -3.40
C MET A 113 -2.04 -3.31 -3.42
N GLU A 114 -0.73 -3.29 -3.72
CA GLU A 114 0.12 -4.50 -3.80
C GLU A 114 0.13 -5.29 -2.48
N VAL A 115 0.06 -4.60 -1.34
CA VAL A 115 0.08 -5.22 -0.01
C VAL A 115 -1.31 -5.37 0.61
N ASP A 116 -2.38 -4.89 -0.06
CA ASP A 116 -3.74 -4.93 0.48
C ASP A 116 -4.42 -6.28 0.18
N PRO A 117 -4.73 -7.10 1.20
CA PRO A 117 -5.33 -8.41 0.99
C PRO A 117 -6.72 -8.33 0.33
N ARG A 118 -7.45 -7.23 0.50
CA ARG A 118 -8.80 -7.05 -0.09
C ARG A 118 -8.72 -6.80 -1.59
N VAL A 119 -7.67 -6.10 -2.03
CA VAL A 119 -7.41 -5.91 -3.46
C VAL A 119 -7.09 -7.25 -4.09
N ARG A 120 -6.18 -8.02 -3.47
CA ARG A 120 -5.83 -9.37 -3.93
C ARG A 120 -7.05 -10.28 -4.00
N GLU A 121 -7.85 -10.32 -2.94
CA GLU A 121 -9.07 -11.12 -2.88
C GLU A 121 -10.06 -10.76 -3.98
N ARG A 122 -10.30 -9.45 -4.21
CA ARG A 122 -11.22 -8.97 -5.24
C ARG A 122 -10.74 -9.34 -6.65
N LEU A 123 -9.45 -9.15 -6.94
CA LEU A 123 -8.84 -9.51 -8.21
C LEU A 123 -8.89 -11.03 -8.47
N CYS A 124 -8.52 -11.84 -7.48
CA CYS A 124 -8.62 -13.30 -7.58
C CYS A 124 -10.07 -13.76 -7.77
N SER A 125 -11.03 -13.11 -7.11
CA SER A 125 -12.45 -13.44 -7.25
C SER A 125 -12.96 -13.17 -8.67
N LEU A 126 -12.62 -12.03 -9.26
CA LEU A 126 -12.97 -11.70 -10.65
C LEU A 126 -12.40 -12.73 -11.63
N ALA A 127 -11.11 -13.05 -11.51
CA ALA A 127 -10.45 -14.01 -12.37
C ALA A 127 -11.03 -15.43 -12.18
N GLY A 128 -11.24 -15.83 -10.92
CA GLY A 128 -11.80 -17.13 -10.54
C GLY A 128 -13.22 -17.35 -11.05
N GLN A 129 -14.09 -16.32 -11.01
CA GLN A 129 -15.45 -16.39 -11.54
C GLN A 129 -15.45 -16.65 -13.05
N GLU A 130 -14.53 -16.05 -13.79
CA GLU A 130 -14.47 -16.23 -15.24
C GLU A 130 -14.04 -17.64 -15.62
N VAL A 131 -12.98 -18.17 -15.01
CA VAL A 131 -12.56 -19.55 -15.28
C VAL A 131 -13.59 -20.58 -14.81
N ALA A 132 -14.30 -20.32 -13.71
CA ALA A 132 -15.41 -21.15 -13.25
C ALA A 132 -16.57 -21.16 -14.26
N ARG A 133 -16.92 -19.99 -14.81
CA ARG A 133 -17.93 -19.84 -15.86
C ARG A 133 -17.55 -20.63 -17.12
N LEU A 134 -16.28 -20.57 -17.55
CA LEU A 134 -15.80 -21.32 -18.71
C LEU A 134 -15.78 -22.83 -18.47
N ALA A 135 -15.40 -23.25 -17.27
CA ALA A 135 -15.33 -24.66 -16.89
C ALA A 135 -16.71 -25.28 -16.57
N LEU A 136 -17.75 -24.47 -16.41
CA LEU A 136 -19.10 -24.87 -15.99
C LEU A 136 -19.10 -25.58 -14.63
N VAL A 137 -18.31 -25.08 -13.69
CA VAL A 137 -18.19 -25.60 -12.32
C VAL A 137 -18.20 -24.46 -11.31
N ASP A 138 -18.37 -24.80 -10.04
CA ASP A 138 -18.18 -23.85 -8.94
C ASP A 138 -16.69 -23.50 -8.78
N ALA A 139 -16.40 -22.25 -8.40
CA ALA A 139 -15.02 -21.76 -8.27
C ALA A 139 -14.19 -22.56 -7.25
N GLU A 140 -14.83 -23.10 -6.22
CA GLU A 140 -14.23 -23.96 -5.21
C GLU A 140 -13.76 -25.32 -5.75
N SER A 141 -14.25 -25.70 -6.94
CA SER A 141 -13.84 -26.92 -7.64
C SER A 141 -12.60 -26.72 -8.52
N LEU A 142 -12.00 -25.52 -8.52
CA LEU A 142 -10.82 -25.20 -9.30
C LEU A 142 -9.57 -25.05 -8.42
N ALA A 143 -8.45 -25.53 -8.92
CA ALA A 143 -7.13 -25.17 -8.43
C ALA A 143 -6.59 -24.02 -9.31
N LEU A 144 -6.34 -22.87 -8.68
CA LEU A 144 -5.92 -21.64 -9.37
C LEU A 144 -4.43 -21.36 -9.14
N ALA A 145 -3.70 -21.08 -10.22
CA ALA A 145 -2.42 -20.41 -10.19
C ALA A 145 -2.62 -18.98 -10.69
N VAL A 146 -2.32 -17.99 -9.85
CA VAL A 146 -2.62 -16.57 -10.12
C VAL A 146 -1.33 -15.76 -10.10
N GLU A 147 -1.12 -14.97 -11.15
CA GLU A 147 -0.11 -13.92 -11.24
C GLU A 147 -0.82 -12.56 -11.25
N ILE A 148 -0.31 -11.59 -10.47
CA ILE A 148 -0.90 -10.25 -10.36
C ILE A 148 0.19 -9.23 -10.62
N GLY A 149 -0.02 -8.38 -11.62
CA GLY A 149 0.78 -7.20 -11.92
C GLY A 149 0.01 -5.93 -11.56
N MET A 150 0.70 -4.98 -10.92
CA MET A 150 0.17 -3.64 -10.69
C MET A 150 1.22 -2.62 -11.08
N ARG A 151 0.81 -1.56 -11.76
CA ARG A 151 1.68 -0.43 -12.12
C ARG A 151 0.88 0.85 -12.23
N SER A 152 1.58 1.97 -12.34
CA SER A 152 0.95 3.26 -12.66
C SER A 152 1.59 3.84 -13.92
N GLU A 153 0.79 4.63 -14.65
CA GLU A 153 1.20 5.37 -15.82
C GLU A 153 0.51 6.74 -15.80
N GLY A 154 1.26 7.82 -15.53
CA GLY A 154 0.67 9.13 -15.26
C GLY A 154 -0.30 9.05 -14.06
N THR A 155 -1.55 9.43 -14.26
CA THR A 155 -2.61 9.36 -13.23
C THR A 155 -3.37 8.03 -13.22
N ALA A 156 -3.04 7.11 -14.14
CA ALA A 156 -3.70 5.82 -14.23
C ALA A 156 -3.01 4.77 -13.35
N VAL A 157 -3.82 3.95 -12.70
CA VAL A 157 -3.41 2.70 -12.06
C VAL A 157 -3.86 1.55 -12.95
N LEU A 158 -2.92 0.71 -13.33
CA LEU A 158 -3.12 -0.41 -14.24
C LEU A 158 -2.92 -1.70 -13.46
N LEU A 159 -3.96 -2.52 -13.42
CA LEU A 159 -3.99 -3.81 -12.77
C LEU A 159 -4.13 -4.89 -13.84
N ASP A 160 -3.36 -5.95 -13.68
CA ASP A 160 -3.34 -7.08 -14.59
C ASP A 160 -3.30 -8.36 -13.75
N VAL A 161 -4.15 -9.32 -14.09
CA VAL A 161 -4.24 -10.60 -13.37
C VAL A 161 -4.35 -11.70 -14.39
N ASP A 162 -3.37 -12.59 -14.41
CA ASP A 162 -3.42 -13.81 -15.19
C ASP A 162 -3.72 -14.98 -14.26
N VAL A 163 -4.69 -15.81 -14.66
CA VAL A 163 -5.00 -17.04 -13.94
C VAL A 163 -4.95 -18.24 -14.88
N VAL A 164 -4.35 -19.30 -14.37
CA VAL A 164 -4.47 -20.66 -14.92
C VAL A 164 -5.26 -21.49 -13.93
N ALA A 165 -6.29 -22.17 -14.42
CA ALA A 165 -7.14 -23.04 -13.63
C ALA A 165 -7.15 -24.47 -14.16
N THR A 166 -7.10 -25.42 -13.23
CA THR A 166 -7.35 -26.85 -13.48
C THR A 166 -8.46 -27.34 -12.56
N LEU A 167 -9.17 -28.41 -12.95
CA LEU A 167 -10.12 -29.04 -12.04
C LEU A 167 -9.40 -29.59 -10.81
N ALA A 168 -9.89 -29.26 -9.61
CA ALA A 168 -9.36 -29.81 -8.37
C ALA A 168 -9.64 -31.31 -8.33
N THR A 169 -8.59 -32.13 -8.16
CA THR A 169 -8.76 -33.56 -7.96
C THR A 169 -9.44 -33.77 -6.60
N ARG A 170 -10.69 -34.23 -6.59
CA ARG A 170 -11.36 -34.67 -5.36
C ARG A 170 -10.52 -35.78 -4.73
N ARG A 171 -9.82 -35.50 -3.64
CA ARG A 171 -9.32 -36.56 -2.77
C ARG A 171 -10.55 -37.24 -2.15
N ARG A 172 -10.81 -38.47 -2.57
CA ARG A 172 -11.75 -39.38 -1.90
C ARG A 172 -11.18 -39.83 -0.56
#